data_AF-A0A8D9B349-F1
#
_entry.id   AF-A0A8D9B349-F1
#
_cell.length_a   1.000
_cell.length_b   1.000
_cell.length_c   1.000
_cell.angle_alpha   90.00
_cell.angle_beta   90.00
_cell.angle_gamma   90.00
#
_symmetry.space_group_name_H-M   'P 1'
#
loop_
_entity.id
_entity.type
_entity.pdbx_description
1 polymer ?
#
loop_
_entity_poly.entity_id
_entity_poly.type
_entity_poly.pdbx_seq_one_letter_code
_entity_poly.pdbx_strand_id
1 'polypeptide(L)'
;MFSAYELWFKQILFELDSVRNVFHNSMVDERKTLEILKKLNRIVTIFKILVDQVSILETMSPLDFMQFRDYLCPASGFQSLQFRLLENKLGLKSEQRVRFNQHYSNVFDSKNEYLVAVERSEQEPSLLKLVEKWLERTPGLETDGFDFWTKYQRCVQEMLNNRKDSALEEDNESAQSCRIADYKKRKEMFQTVFDQEVHQALLARGERRLSHRALQGAIFITMYRDEARFTLPSQILSALMDIDCLMAKWRRK
;
A
#
# COMPACT_ATOMS: atom_id res chain seq x y z
N MET A 1 27.11 -6.03 7.54
CA MET A 1 26.02 -5.21 6.95
C MET A 1 24.74 -6.00 6.73
N PHE A 2 24.80 -7.14 6.03
CA PHE A 2 23.64 -8.05 5.92
C PHE A 2 23.03 -8.45 7.27
N SER A 3 23.85 -8.70 8.30
CA SER A 3 23.35 -8.97 9.66
C SER A 3 22.58 -7.80 10.28
N ALA A 4 22.90 -6.55 9.91
CA ALA A 4 22.18 -5.37 10.37
C ALA A 4 20.80 -5.26 9.68
N TYR A 5 20.72 -5.56 8.38
CA TYR A 5 19.45 -5.66 7.65
C TYR A 5 18.53 -6.72 8.26
N GLU A 6 19.05 -7.92 8.55
CA GLU A 6 18.26 -9.00 9.14
C GLU A 6 17.74 -8.66 10.55
N LEU A 7 18.49 -7.90 11.35
CA LEU A 7 18.01 -7.43 12.65
C LEU A 7 16.84 -6.43 12.50
N TRP A 8 16.97 -5.49 11.55
CA TRP A 8 15.90 -4.53 11.26
C TRP A 8 14.66 -5.19 10.65
N PHE A 9 14.82 -6.17 9.76
CA PHE A 9 13.69 -6.94 9.25
C PHE A 9 12.97 -7.71 10.36
N LYS A 10 13.71 -8.26 11.33
CA LYS A 10 13.11 -8.89 12.50
C LYS A 10 12.28 -7.90 13.32
N GLN A 11 12.79 -6.69 13.53
CA GLN A 11 12.05 -5.64 14.21
C GLN A 11 10.80 -5.21 13.43
N ILE A 12 10.90 -5.03 12.12
CA ILE A 12 9.76 -4.67 11.26
C ILE A 12 8.70 -5.76 11.33
N LEU A 13 9.08 -7.04 11.21
CA LEU A 13 8.17 -8.17 11.30
C LEU A 13 7.45 -8.21 12.66
N PHE A 14 8.18 -7.97 13.76
CA PHE A 14 7.60 -7.92 15.10
C PHE A 14 6.54 -6.83 15.24
N GLU A 15 6.83 -5.61 14.76
CA GLU A 15 5.85 -4.52 14.79
C GLU A 15 4.68 -4.78 13.85
N LEU A 16 4.93 -5.32 12.66
CA LEU A 16 3.93 -5.62 11.66
C LEU A 16 2.95 -6.69 12.16
N ASP A 17 3.44 -7.76 12.77
CA ASP A 17 2.58 -8.80 13.35
C ASP A 17 1.74 -8.26 14.51
N SER A 18 2.31 -7.38 15.33
CA SER A 18 1.55 -6.68 16.36
C SER A 18 0.43 -5.80 15.75
N VAL A 19 0.71 -5.03 14.70
CA VAL A 19 -0.30 -4.23 14.00
C VAL A 19 -1.39 -5.11 13.38
N ARG A 20 -1.01 -6.21 12.71
CA ARG A 20 -1.95 -7.18 12.13
C ARG A 20 -2.88 -7.76 13.21
N ASN A 21 -2.35 -8.13 14.36
CA ASN A 21 -3.15 -8.65 15.47
C ASN A 21 -4.16 -7.62 15.99
N VAL A 22 -3.79 -6.34 16.08
CA VAL A 22 -4.71 -5.28 16.51
C VAL A 22 -5.85 -5.10 15.50
N PHE A 23 -5.56 -5.06 14.20
CA PHE A 23 -6.60 -4.97 13.18
C PHE A 23 -7.50 -6.21 13.11
N HIS A 24 -6.99 -7.39 13.47
CA HIS A 24 -7.77 -8.63 13.47
C HIS A 24 -8.88 -8.63 14.53
N ASN A 25 -8.67 -7.98 15.68
CA ASN A 25 -9.55 -8.03 16.86
C ASN A 25 -10.80 -7.14 16.79
N SER A 26 -11.41 -7.05 15.61
CA SER A 26 -12.75 -6.51 15.27
C SER A 26 -13.07 -5.04 15.57
N MET A 27 -12.63 -4.49 16.71
CA MET A 27 -12.79 -3.09 17.06
C MET A 27 -11.45 -2.43 17.39
N VAL A 28 -11.09 -1.48 16.55
CA VAL A 28 -9.97 -0.58 16.74
C VAL A 28 -10.51 0.68 17.42
N ASP A 29 -10.36 0.76 18.73
CA ASP A 29 -10.64 1.99 19.46
C ASP A 29 -9.55 3.06 19.19
N GLU A 30 -9.77 4.28 19.65
CA GLU A 30 -8.83 5.39 19.44
C GLU A 30 -7.43 5.11 20.03
N ARG A 31 -7.36 4.41 21.17
CA ARG A 31 -6.08 4.05 21.82
C ARG A 31 -5.30 3.04 20.96
N LYS A 32 -5.97 2.02 20.43
CA LYS A 32 -5.40 1.05 19.50
C LYS A 32 -4.99 1.72 18.19
N THR A 33 -5.75 2.72 17.73
CA THR A 33 -5.41 3.52 16.53
C THR A 33 -4.09 4.26 16.73
N LEU A 34 -3.90 4.89 17.90
CA LEU A 34 -2.63 5.53 18.27
C LEU A 34 -1.48 4.51 18.35
N GLU A 35 -1.72 3.33 18.91
CA GLU A 35 -0.71 2.27 18.98
C GLU A 35 -0.29 1.79 17.59
N ILE A 36 -1.25 1.53 16.70
CA ILE A 36 -1.00 1.17 15.31
C ILE A 36 -0.15 2.25 14.64
N LEU A 37 -0.57 3.51 14.75
CA LEU A 37 0.13 4.63 14.14
C LEU A 37 1.58 4.74 14.65
N LYS A 38 1.81 4.61 15.95
CA LYS A 38 3.15 4.63 16.54
C LYS A 38 4.03 3.50 15.97
N LYS A 39 3.48 2.30 15.81
CA LYS A 39 4.19 1.14 15.25
C LYS A 39 4.48 1.31 13.77
N LEU A 40 3.52 1.79 12.98
CA LEU A 40 3.72 2.09 11.56
C LEU A 40 4.77 3.19 11.36
N ASN A 41 4.72 4.27 12.13
CA ASN A 41 5.73 5.34 12.08
C ASN A 41 7.12 4.82 12.46
N ARG A 42 7.22 3.88 13.40
CA ARG A 42 8.49 3.21 13.71
C ARG A 42 8.99 2.39 12.51
N ILE A 43 8.11 1.63 11.85
CA ILE A 43 8.46 0.89 10.63
C ILE A 43 8.95 1.85 9.53
N VAL A 44 8.27 2.98 9.31
CA VAL A 44 8.70 4.05 8.38
C VAL A 44 10.10 4.55 8.71
N THR A 45 10.38 4.85 9.98
CA THR A 45 11.71 5.33 10.41
C THR A 45 12.80 4.26 10.19
N ILE A 46 12.51 2.99 10.48
CA ILE A 46 13.45 1.90 10.21
C ILE A 46 13.73 1.81 8.71
N PHE A 47 12.70 1.85 7.85
CA PHE A 47 12.89 1.80 6.41
C PHE A 47 13.72 2.96 5.86
N LYS A 48 13.60 4.18 6.41
CA LYS A 48 14.47 5.31 6.05
C LYS A 48 15.94 4.97 6.30
N ILE A 49 16.25 4.44 7.47
CA ILE A 49 17.60 3.97 7.81
C ILE A 49 18.07 2.87 6.85
N LEU A 50 17.21 1.91 6.50
CA LEU A 50 17.56 0.83 5.56
C LEU A 50 17.90 1.34 4.16
N VAL A 51 17.19 2.37 3.68
CA VAL A 51 17.46 3.04 2.40
C VAL A 51 18.81 3.76 2.46
N ASP A 52 19.05 4.52 3.53
CA ASP A 52 20.30 5.27 3.70
C ASP A 52 21.50 4.34 3.85
N GLN A 53 21.34 3.18 4.49
CA GLN A 53 22.39 2.18 4.64
C GLN A 53 22.97 1.72 3.30
N VAL A 54 22.20 1.71 2.20
CA VAL A 54 22.74 1.29 0.90
C VAL A 54 23.93 2.16 0.46
N SER A 55 23.93 3.44 0.83
CA SER A 55 25.04 4.36 0.52
C SER A 55 26.39 3.93 1.13
N ILE A 56 26.39 3.19 2.24
CA ILE A 56 27.61 2.65 2.85
C ILE A 56 28.17 1.49 2.01
N LEU A 57 27.32 0.71 1.31
CA LEU A 57 27.81 -0.28 0.34
C LEU A 57 28.35 0.39 -0.92
N GLU A 58 27.74 1.50 -1.33
CA GLU A 58 28.18 2.28 -2.49
C GLU A 58 29.58 2.88 -2.31
N THR A 59 30.13 2.97 -1.09
CA THR A 59 31.52 3.41 -0.86
C THR A 59 32.57 2.36 -1.24
N MET A 60 32.16 1.12 -1.49
CA MET A 60 33.07 0.05 -1.89
C MET A 60 33.20 0.00 -3.41
N SER A 61 34.44 -0.03 -3.91
CA SER A 61 34.69 -0.19 -5.35
C SER A 61 34.20 -1.55 -5.85
N PRO A 62 33.65 -1.65 -7.08
CA PRO A 62 33.34 -2.93 -7.70
C PRO A 62 34.53 -3.89 -7.75
N LEU A 63 35.76 -3.37 -7.90
CA LEU A 63 36.98 -4.18 -7.90
C LEU A 63 37.27 -4.80 -6.53
N ASP A 64 37.03 -4.06 -5.45
CA ASP A 64 37.20 -4.57 -4.09
C ASP A 64 36.13 -5.61 -3.77
N PHE A 65 34.89 -5.38 -4.23
CA PHE A 65 33.80 -6.35 -4.09
C PHE A 65 34.10 -7.67 -4.81
N MET A 66 34.67 -7.62 -6.02
CA MET A 66 35.03 -8.83 -6.77
C MET A 66 36.03 -9.72 -6.04
N GLN A 67 36.95 -9.16 -5.25
CA GLN A 67 37.99 -9.92 -4.56
C GLN A 67 37.45 -10.90 -3.50
N PHE A 68 36.26 -10.64 -2.95
CA PHE A 68 35.65 -11.51 -1.95
C PHE A 68 34.25 -12.02 -2.31
N ARG A 69 33.73 -11.67 -3.50
CA ARG A 69 32.42 -12.11 -3.99
C ARG A 69 32.27 -13.63 -3.97
N ASP A 70 33.34 -14.35 -4.28
CA ASP A 70 33.30 -15.81 -4.38
C ASP A 70 33.02 -16.49 -3.03
N TYR A 71 33.38 -15.85 -1.91
CA TYR A 71 33.04 -16.33 -0.55
C TYR A 71 31.56 -16.14 -0.20
N LEU A 72 30.83 -15.31 -0.95
CA LEU A 72 29.40 -15.08 -0.76
C LEU A 72 28.53 -16.01 -1.63
N CYS A 73 29.11 -16.71 -2.60
CA CYS A 73 28.36 -17.64 -3.43
C CYS A 73 28.06 -18.94 -2.64
N PRO A 74 26.83 -19.49 -2.65
CA PRO A 74 25.66 -19.14 -3.49
C PRO A 74 24.67 -18.17 -2.82
N ALA A 75 25.00 -17.60 -1.67
CA ALA A 75 24.10 -16.76 -0.88
C ALA A 75 23.73 -15.48 -1.65
N SER A 76 22.46 -15.40 -2.06
CA SER A 76 21.92 -14.25 -2.76
C SER A 76 20.99 -13.46 -1.84
N GLY A 77 20.95 -12.13 -1.98
CA GLY A 77 19.95 -11.30 -1.31
C GLY A 77 18.49 -11.72 -1.60
N PHE A 78 18.27 -12.47 -2.68
CA PHE A 78 16.98 -13.08 -3.02
C PHE A 78 16.53 -14.19 -2.06
N GLN A 79 17.42 -14.67 -1.18
CA GLN A 79 17.18 -15.74 -0.21
C GLN A 79 16.85 -15.21 1.20
N SER A 80 16.69 -13.89 1.41
CA SER A 80 16.29 -13.36 2.73
C SER A 80 14.86 -13.81 3.05
N LEU A 81 14.75 -14.80 3.94
CA LEU A 81 13.49 -15.31 4.45
C LEU A 81 12.65 -14.19 5.07
N GLN A 82 13.26 -13.37 5.93
CA GLN A 82 12.55 -12.29 6.62
C GLN A 82 11.98 -11.26 5.65
N PHE A 83 12.69 -10.96 4.57
CA PHE A 83 12.17 -10.08 3.53
C PHE A 83 10.97 -10.70 2.80
N ARG A 84 10.98 -12.00 2.51
CA ARG A 84 9.82 -12.69 1.90
C ARG A 84 8.61 -12.72 2.83
N LEU A 85 8.83 -13.02 4.12
CA LEU A 85 7.77 -12.95 5.13
C LEU A 85 7.17 -11.55 5.21
N LEU A 86 8.01 -10.51 5.10
CA LEU A 86 7.57 -9.12 5.11
C LEU A 86 6.68 -8.80 3.89
N GLU A 87 7.10 -9.20 2.69
CA GLU A 87 6.30 -9.03 1.47
C GLU A 87 4.92 -9.70 1.58
N ASN A 88 4.89 -10.95 2.07
CA ASN A 88 3.65 -11.71 2.22
C ASN A 88 2.73 -11.06 3.26
N LYS A 89 3.27 -10.71 4.44
CA LYS A 89 2.51 -10.07 5.52
C LYS A 89 2.00 -8.68 5.15
N LEU A 90 2.68 -7.92 4.28
CA LEU A 90 2.17 -6.65 3.74
C LEU A 90 1.04 -6.87 2.73
N GLY A 91 1.10 -7.95 1.95
CA GLY A 91 0.03 -8.38 1.04
C GLY A 91 0.44 -8.48 -0.43
N LEU A 92 1.71 -8.70 -0.73
CA LEU A 92 2.17 -9.01 -2.08
C LEU A 92 1.75 -10.44 -2.46
N LYS A 93 0.88 -10.59 -3.46
CA LYS A 93 0.44 -11.91 -3.93
C LYS A 93 1.53 -12.58 -4.77
N SER A 94 1.58 -13.91 -4.74
CA SER A 94 2.56 -14.70 -5.49
C SER A 94 2.43 -14.50 -7.01
N GLU A 95 1.21 -14.32 -7.52
CA GLU A 95 0.92 -14.00 -8.93
C GLU A 95 1.52 -12.67 -9.40
N GLN A 96 1.67 -11.70 -8.49
CA GLN A 96 2.20 -10.36 -8.78
C GLN A 96 3.74 -10.32 -8.74
N ARG A 97 4.39 -11.43 -8.36
CA ARG A 97 5.84 -11.55 -8.39
C ARG A 97 6.30 -11.78 -9.83
N VAL A 98 7.43 -11.18 -10.19
CA VAL A 98 8.12 -11.43 -11.48
C VAL A 98 8.41 -12.93 -11.61
N ARG A 99 8.26 -13.54 -12.80
CA ARG A 99 8.37 -14.99 -13.04
C ARG A 99 9.56 -15.68 -12.37
N PHE A 100 10.73 -15.04 -12.35
CA PHE A 100 11.92 -15.57 -11.66
C PHE A 100 11.76 -15.75 -10.14
N ASN A 101 10.90 -14.93 -9.52
CA ASN A 101 10.60 -14.91 -8.09
C ASN A 101 9.25 -15.59 -7.75
N GLN A 102 8.58 -16.23 -8.71
CA GLN A 102 7.30 -16.91 -8.44
C GLN A 102 7.49 -18.20 -7.62
N HIS A 103 8.57 -18.94 -7.89
CA HIS A 103 8.97 -20.13 -7.14
C HIS A 103 10.04 -19.82 -6.08
N TYR A 104 9.83 -18.75 -5.31
CA TYR A 104 10.78 -18.37 -4.26
C TYR A 104 10.80 -19.36 -3.09
N SER A 105 9.78 -20.20 -2.93
CA SER A 105 9.74 -21.32 -1.98
C SER A 105 10.83 -22.34 -2.26
N ASN A 106 11.14 -22.61 -3.54
CA ASN A 106 12.17 -23.58 -3.94
C ASN A 106 13.58 -23.20 -3.46
N VAL A 107 13.79 -21.92 -3.15
CA VAL A 107 15.02 -21.42 -2.53
C VAL A 107 15.21 -21.98 -1.10
N PHE A 108 14.12 -22.37 -0.44
CA PHE A 108 14.08 -22.85 0.95
C PHE A 108 13.86 -24.36 1.08
N ASP A 109 13.83 -25.11 -0.04
CA ASP A 109 13.53 -26.56 -0.10
C ASP A 109 14.37 -27.45 0.84
N SER A 110 15.52 -26.97 1.31
CA SER A 110 16.40 -27.70 2.22
C SER A 110 16.03 -27.59 3.71
N LYS A 111 15.10 -26.70 4.11
CA LYS A 111 14.78 -26.42 5.52
C LYS A 111 13.27 -26.32 5.75
N ASN A 112 12.67 -27.42 6.23
CA ASN A 112 11.24 -27.56 6.52
C ASN A 112 10.64 -26.40 7.34
N GLU A 113 11.35 -25.88 8.34
CA GLU A 113 10.83 -24.78 9.18
C GLU A 113 10.60 -23.47 8.42
N TYR A 114 11.42 -23.19 7.40
CA TYR A 114 11.29 -21.95 6.61
C TYR A 114 10.15 -22.02 5.61
N LEU A 115 9.92 -23.19 5.01
CA LEU A 115 8.76 -23.43 4.15
C LEU A 115 7.46 -23.25 4.96
N VAL A 116 7.37 -23.85 6.14
CA VAL A 116 6.20 -23.70 7.02
C VAL A 116 5.94 -22.23 7.38
N ALA A 117 6.99 -21.46 7.67
CA ALA A 117 6.84 -20.03 7.96
C ALA A 117 6.34 -19.23 6.74
N VAL A 118 6.83 -19.55 5.53
CA VAL A 118 6.40 -18.91 4.28
C VAL A 118 4.95 -19.26 3.97
N GLU A 119 4.58 -20.54 3.97
CA GLU A 119 3.21 -21.00 3.73
C GLU A 119 2.22 -20.36 4.72
N ARG A 120 2.59 -20.34 6.00
CA ARG A 120 1.80 -19.66 7.04
C ARG A 120 1.62 -18.17 6.72
N SER A 121 2.67 -17.48 6.28
CA SER A 121 2.60 -16.05 5.94
C SER A 121 1.74 -15.75 4.72
N GLU A 122 1.58 -16.71 3.80
CA GLU A 122 0.69 -16.59 2.63
C GLU A 122 -0.77 -16.86 2.99
N GLN A 123 -1.02 -17.77 3.94
CA GLN A 123 -2.37 -18.15 4.37
C GLN A 123 -2.98 -17.18 5.37
N GLU A 124 -2.17 -16.62 6.28
CA GLU A 124 -2.66 -15.66 7.26
C GLU A 124 -3.12 -14.34 6.59
N PRO A 125 -4.10 -13.63 7.17
CA PRO A 125 -4.55 -12.37 6.60
C PRO A 125 -3.42 -11.34 6.57
N SER A 126 -3.12 -10.82 5.38
CA SER A 126 -2.15 -9.76 5.19
C SER A 126 -2.63 -8.44 5.78
N LEU A 127 -1.70 -7.51 6.02
CA LEU A 127 -2.02 -6.16 6.46
C LEU A 127 -2.98 -5.48 5.48
N LEU A 128 -2.76 -5.61 4.17
CA LEU A 128 -3.66 -5.10 3.15
C LEU A 128 -5.10 -5.61 3.34
N LYS A 129 -5.29 -6.92 3.57
CA LYS A 129 -6.63 -7.50 3.75
C LYS A 129 -7.30 -7.04 5.05
N LEU A 130 -6.51 -6.85 6.10
CA LEU A 130 -7.00 -6.36 7.40
C LEU A 130 -7.37 -4.88 7.33
N VAL A 131 -6.56 -4.05 6.67
CA VAL A 131 -6.84 -2.64 6.42
C VAL A 131 -8.05 -2.48 5.52
N GLU A 132 -8.20 -3.32 4.48
CA GLU A 132 -9.40 -3.35 3.64
C GLU A 132 -10.68 -3.55 4.47
N LYS A 133 -10.70 -4.59 5.33
CA LYS A 133 -11.84 -4.86 6.22
C LYS A 133 -12.10 -3.73 7.22
N TRP A 134 -11.07 -3.04 7.67
CA TRP A 134 -11.19 -1.87 8.55
C TRP A 134 -11.80 -0.68 7.82
N LEU A 135 -11.35 -0.40 6.59
CA LEU A 135 -11.88 0.67 5.74
C LEU A 135 -13.34 0.45 5.35
N GLU A 136 -13.76 -0.80 5.11
CA GLU A 136 -15.16 -1.15 4.81
C GLU A 136 -16.14 -0.80 5.94
N ARG A 137 -15.63 -0.66 7.17
CA ARG A 137 -16.39 -0.33 8.39
C ARG A 137 -16.26 1.14 8.79
N THR A 138 -15.73 1.99 7.89
CA THR A 138 -15.58 3.41 8.18
C THR A 138 -16.97 4.02 8.42
N PRO A 139 -17.22 4.64 9.58
CA PRO A 139 -18.52 5.21 9.90
C PRO A 139 -18.80 6.41 8.99
N GLY A 140 -19.95 6.44 8.34
CA GLY A 140 -20.35 7.45 7.37
C GLY A 140 -20.63 6.88 5.96
N LEU A 141 -20.27 5.62 5.72
CA LEU A 141 -20.54 4.89 4.47
C LEU A 141 -21.91 4.21 4.45
N GLU A 142 -22.64 4.21 5.56
CA GLU A 142 -23.97 3.61 5.68
C GLU A 142 -25.02 4.45 4.95
N THR A 143 -25.92 3.78 4.22
CA THR A 143 -27.05 4.40 3.50
C THR A 143 -28.06 5.02 4.45
N ASP A 144 -28.27 4.40 5.62
CA ASP A 144 -29.27 4.81 6.60
C ASP A 144 -28.74 5.88 7.56
N GLY A 145 -27.48 6.31 7.37
CA GLY A 145 -26.77 7.25 8.23
C GLY A 145 -26.36 8.51 7.48
N PHE A 146 -25.05 8.76 7.42
CA PHE A 146 -24.52 9.95 6.74
C PHE A 146 -24.63 9.85 5.22
N ASP A 147 -24.66 8.64 4.64
CA ASP A 147 -24.68 8.35 3.21
C ASP A 147 -23.67 9.19 2.41
N PHE A 148 -22.40 9.05 2.77
CA PHE A 148 -21.31 9.79 2.12
C PHE A 148 -21.31 9.58 0.60
N TRP A 149 -21.49 8.34 0.15
CA TRP A 149 -21.23 7.98 -1.24
C TRP A 149 -22.22 8.64 -2.21
N THR A 150 -23.52 8.59 -1.89
CA THR A 150 -24.55 9.24 -2.72
C THR A 150 -24.36 10.76 -2.73
N LYS A 151 -24.06 11.36 -1.57
CA LYS A 151 -23.78 12.81 -1.48
C LYS A 151 -22.55 13.18 -2.29
N TYR A 152 -21.49 12.40 -2.21
CA TYR A 152 -20.25 12.60 -2.95
C TYR A 152 -20.48 12.49 -4.46
N GLN A 153 -21.19 11.46 -4.92
CA GLN A 153 -21.56 11.30 -6.33
C GLN A 153 -22.34 12.51 -6.85
N ARG A 154 -23.33 13.00 -6.09
CA ARG A 154 -24.10 14.18 -6.48
C ARG A 154 -23.21 15.42 -6.60
N CYS A 155 -22.36 15.70 -5.61
CA CYS A 155 -21.47 16.85 -5.65
C CYS A 155 -20.46 16.78 -6.80
N VAL A 156 -19.92 15.59 -7.10
CA VAL A 156 -19.03 15.41 -8.25
C VAL A 156 -19.78 15.61 -9.56
N GLN A 157 -21.02 15.12 -9.67
CA GLN A 157 -21.85 15.32 -10.85
C GLN A 157 -22.17 16.80 -11.09
N GLU A 158 -22.53 17.55 -10.04
CA GLU A 158 -22.74 18.99 -10.09
C GLU A 158 -21.46 19.73 -10.51
N MET A 159 -20.32 19.39 -9.91
CA MET A 159 -19.02 19.96 -10.29
C MET A 159 -18.67 19.68 -11.76
N LEU A 160 -18.92 18.46 -12.25
CA LEU A 160 -18.66 18.06 -13.63
C LEU A 160 -19.59 18.78 -14.62
N ASN A 161 -20.87 18.95 -14.26
CA ASN A 161 -21.84 19.69 -15.07
C ASN A 161 -21.44 21.18 -15.18
N ASN A 162 -21.15 21.83 -14.04
CA ASN A 162 -20.70 23.23 -14.05
C ASN A 162 -19.45 23.43 -14.91
N ARG A 163 -18.49 22.50 -14.83
CA ARG A 163 -17.27 22.54 -15.67
C ARG A 163 -17.56 22.33 -17.15
N LYS A 164 -18.54 21.50 -17.49
CA LYS A 164 -18.97 21.28 -18.87
C LYS A 164 -19.61 22.56 -19.42
N ASP A 165 -20.49 23.19 -18.66
CA ASP A 165 -21.20 24.40 -19.07
C ASP A 165 -20.20 25.57 -19.25
N SER A 166 -19.30 25.79 -18.29
CA SER A 166 -18.22 26.79 -18.43
C SER A 166 -17.20 26.49 -19.53
N ALA A 167 -17.14 25.25 -20.04
CA ALA A 167 -16.34 24.93 -21.22
C ALA A 167 -17.08 25.26 -22.52
N LEU A 168 -18.41 25.13 -22.53
CA LEU A 168 -19.25 25.46 -23.68
C LEU A 168 -19.43 26.97 -23.86
N GLU A 169 -19.42 27.73 -22.76
CA GLU A 169 -19.50 29.21 -22.75
C GLU A 169 -18.17 29.91 -23.08
N GLU A 170 -17.07 29.17 -23.30
CA GLU A 170 -15.77 29.75 -23.61
C GLU A 170 -15.67 30.18 -25.09
N ASP A 171 -15.45 31.47 -25.32
CA ASP A 171 -15.42 32.07 -26.67
C ASP A 171 -14.16 31.68 -27.48
N ASN A 172 -13.06 31.38 -26.81
CA ASN A 172 -11.81 31.00 -27.48
C ASN A 172 -11.80 29.51 -27.82
N GLU A 173 -11.84 29.17 -29.12
CA GLU A 173 -11.89 27.78 -29.62
C GLU A 173 -10.76 26.87 -29.08
N SER A 174 -9.55 27.41 -28.93
CA SER A 174 -8.40 26.66 -28.39
C SER A 174 -8.57 26.37 -26.90
N ALA A 175 -9.00 27.38 -26.13
CA ALA A 175 -9.25 27.23 -24.71
C ALA A 175 -10.46 26.33 -24.42
N GLN A 176 -11.53 26.45 -25.22
CA GLN A 176 -12.71 25.59 -25.18
C GLN A 176 -12.34 24.13 -25.42
N SER A 177 -11.59 23.85 -26.49
CA SER A 177 -11.15 22.49 -26.82
C SER A 177 -10.33 21.86 -25.69
N CYS A 178 -9.43 22.64 -25.08
CA CYS A 178 -8.63 22.21 -23.93
C CYS A 178 -9.52 21.88 -22.71
N ARG A 179 -10.45 22.79 -22.35
CA ARG A 179 -11.37 22.58 -21.22
C ARG A 179 -12.29 21.38 -21.42
N ILE A 180 -12.79 21.16 -22.64
CA ILE A 180 -13.61 19.99 -22.97
C ILE A 180 -12.79 18.70 -22.82
N ALA A 181 -11.53 18.68 -23.27
CA ALA A 181 -10.65 17.52 -23.10
C ALA A 181 -10.37 17.22 -21.61
N ASP A 182 -10.11 18.26 -20.81
CA ASP A 182 -9.91 18.13 -19.36
C ASP A 182 -11.16 17.63 -18.64
N TYR A 183 -12.34 18.14 -19.01
CA TYR A 183 -13.62 17.64 -18.50
C TYR A 183 -13.81 16.16 -18.83
N LYS A 184 -13.57 15.74 -20.08
CA LYS A 184 -13.71 14.33 -20.51
C LYS A 184 -12.78 13.41 -19.70
N LYS A 185 -11.50 13.76 -19.60
CA LYS A 185 -10.51 13.00 -18.80
C LYS A 185 -10.93 12.87 -17.33
N ARG A 186 -11.39 13.96 -16.71
CA ARG A 186 -11.86 13.93 -15.31
C ARG A 186 -13.10 13.07 -15.14
N LYS A 187 -14.06 13.18 -16.07
CA LYS A 187 -15.27 12.35 -16.06
C LYS A 187 -14.93 10.87 -16.15
N GLU A 188 -14.05 10.49 -17.07
CA GLU A 188 -13.56 9.11 -17.21
C GLU A 188 -12.87 8.63 -15.92
N MET A 189 -12.01 9.45 -15.33
CA MET A 189 -11.35 9.14 -14.06
C MET A 189 -12.37 8.84 -12.95
N PHE A 190 -13.38 9.70 -12.76
CA PHE A 190 -14.42 9.51 -11.75
C PHE A 190 -15.34 8.31 -12.06
N GLN A 191 -15.60 8.01 -13.33
CA GLN A 191 -16.35 6.81 -13.71
C GLN A 191 -15.66 5.55 -13.21
N THR A 192 -14.32 5.46 -13.30
CA THR A 192 -13.58 4.30 -12.74
C THR A 192 -13.71 4.15 -11.21
N VAL A 193 -14.14 5.20 -10.51
CA VAL A 193 -14.31 5.21 -9.05
C VAL A 193 -15.76 4.91 -8.67
N PHE A 194 -16.72 5.49 -9.38
CA PHE A 194 -18.15 5.32 -9.09
C PHE A 194 -18.75 4.03 -9.62
N ASP A 195 -18.29 3.56 -10.78
CA ASP A 195 -18.77 2.33 -11.39
C ASP A 195 -18.13 1.11 -10.73
N GLN A 196 -18.98 0.27 -10.13
CA GLN A 196 -18.57 -0.92 -9.41
C GLN A 196 -18.05 -2.02 -10.36
N GLU A 197 -18.61 -2.16 -11.56
CA GLU A 197 -18.18 -3.16 -12.53
C GLU A 197 -16.81 -2.82 -13.10
N VAL A 198 -16.60 -1.54 -13.45
CA VAL A 198 -15.28 -1.04 -13.89
C VAL A 198 -14.25 -1.24 -12.77
N HIS A 199 -14.61 -0.93 -11.53
CA HIS A 199 -13.74 -1.16 -10.38
C HIS A 199 -13.36 -2.64 -10.20
N GLN A 200 -14.34 -3.55 -10.32
CA GLN A 200 -14.10 -4.99 -10.25
C GLN A 200 -13.21 -5.49 -11.40
N ALA A 201 -13.37 -4.94 -12.61
CA ALA A 201 -12.50 -5.26 -13.74
C ALA A 201 -11.04 -4.85 -13.46
N LEU A 202 -10.82 -3.69 -12.85
CA LEU A 202 -9.48 -3.22 -12.45
C LEU A 202 -8.88 -4.06 -11.32
N LEU A 203 -9.70 -4.57 -10.40
CA LEU A 203 -9.27 -5.53 -9.37
C LEU A 203 -8.83 -6.86 -10.01
N ALA A 204 -9.59 -7.39 -10.96
CA ALA A 204 -9.27 -8.64 -11.65
C ALA A 204 -7.97 -8.54 -12.46
N ARG A 205 -7.67 -7.36 -13.03
CA ARG A 205 -6.39 -7.08 -13.72
C ARG A 205 -5.22 -6.82 -12.77
N GLY A 206 -5.46 -6.64 -11.47
CA GLY A 206 -4.44 -6.33 -10.47
C GLY A 206 -3.98 -4.86 -10.46
N GLU A 207 -4.66 -3.97 -11.18
CA GLU A 207 -4.40 -2.52 -11.20
C GLU A 207 -4.95 -1.84 -9.93
N ARG A 208 -5.98 -2.43 -9.31
CA ARG A 208 -6.45 -2.08 -7.97
C ARG A 208 -6.25 -3.25 -7.01
N ARG A 209 -6.23 -2.94 -5.72
CA ARG A 209 -6.05 -3.94 -4.65
C ARG A 209 -7.10 -3.90 -3.55
N LEU A 210 -7.73 -2.74 -3.34
CA LEU A 210 -8.78 -2.54 -2.33
C LEU A 210 -10.15 -2.76 -2.96
N SER A 211 -11.05 -3.39 -2.21
CA SER A 211 -12.48 -3.48 -2.55
C SER A 211 -13.09 -2.11 -2.78
N HIS A 212 -14.21 -2.08 -3.52
CA HIS A 212 -14.90 -0.83 -3.85
C HIS A 212 -15.31 -0.08 -2.58
N ARG A 213 -15.85 -0.80 -1.59
CA ARG A 213 -16.25 -0.22 -0.30
C ARG A 213 -15.06 0.25 0.54
N ALA A 214 -13.93 -0.47 0.53
CA ALA A 214 -12.71 -0.01 1.20
C ALA A 214 -12.15 1.27 0.55
N LEU A 215 -12.24 1.38 -0.78
CA LEU A 215 -11.86 2.59 -1.50
C LEU A 215 -12.75 3.78 -1.10
N GLN A 216 -14.06 3.57 -0.96
CA GLN A 216 -14.98 4.61 -0.46
C GLN A 216 -14.55 5.10 0.93
N GLY A 217 -14.23 4.18 1.85
CA GLY A 217 -13.75 4.51 3.19
C GLY A 217 -12.43 5.29 3.17
N ALA A 218 -11.49 4.90 2.31
CA ALA A 218 -10.23 5.63 2.14
C ALA A 218 -10.46 7.05 1.63
N ILE A 219 -11.30 7.24 0.60
CA ILE A 219 -11.65 8.57 0.08
C ILE A 219 -12.32 9.40 1.18
N PHE A 220 -13.26 8.81 1.92
CA PHE A 220 -13.94 9.48 3.01
C PHE A 220 -12.97 9.99 4.10
N ILE A 221 -12.09 9.12 4.59
CA ILE A 221 -11.06 9.49 5.58
C ILE A 221 -10.16 10.61 5.04
N THR A 222 -9.77 10.56 3.77
CA THR A 222 -8.92 11.61 3.18
C THR A 222 -9.63 12.96 3.05
N MET A 223 -10.93 12.96 2.75
CA MET A 223 -11.73 14.19 2.62
C MET A 223 -12.00 14.85 3.97
N TYR A 224 -12.22 14.06 5.01
CA TYR A 224 -12.53 14.53 6.37
C TYR A 224 -11.33 14.46 7.31
N ARG A 225 -10.10 14.47 6.79
CA ARG A 225 -8.86 14.29 7.55
C ARG A 225 -8.68 15.28 8.72
N ASP A 226 -9.26 16.47 8.62
CA ASP A 226 -9.15 17.52 9.62
C ASP A 226 -10.19 17.39 10.75
N GLU A 227 -11.17 16.48 10.60
CA GLU A 227 -12.09 16.11 11.66
C GLU A 227 -11.38 15.23 12.69
N ALA A 228 -11.58 15.50 13.99
CA ALA A 228 -10.88 14.83 15.08
C ALA A 228 -10.96 13.29 15.00
N ARG A 229 -12.11 12.75 14.56
CA ARG A 229 -12.34 11.31 14.40
C ARG A 229 -11.53 10.66 13.27
N PHE A 230 -11.11 11.43 12.27
CA PHE A 230 -10.43 10.93 11.06
C PHE A 230 -8.98 11.38 10.94
N THR A 231 -8.50 12.27 11.82
CA THR A 231 -7.09 12.67 11.86
C THR A 231 -6.17 11.46 12.01
N LEU A 232 -6.39 10.59 13.01
CA LEU A 232 -5.54 9.40 13.22
C LEU A 232 -5.67 8.36 12.08
N PRO A 233 -6.88 7.98 11.62
CA PRO A 233 -7.04 7.16 10.42
C PRO A 233 -6.30 7.69 9.19
N SER A 234 -6.35 9.00 8.94
CA SER A 234 -5.65 9.60 7.79
C SER A 234 -4.13 9.45 7.90
N GLN A 235 -3.58 9.59 9.10
CA GLN A 235 -2.15 9.40 9.36
C GLN A 235 -1.73 7.94 9.20
N ILE A 236 -2.60 6.99 9.56
CA ILE A 236 -2.36 5.56 9.28
C ILE A 236 -2.25 5.34 7.77
N LEU A 237 -3.17 5.88 6.97
CA LEU A 237 -3.12 5.77 5.51
C LEU A 237 -1.84 6.38 4.94
N SER A 238 -1.42 7.55 5.45
CA SER A 238 -0.14 8.16 5.09
C SER A 238 1.06 7.26 5.42
N ALA A 239 1.11 6.71 6.63
CA ALA A 239 2.20 5.81 7.03
C ALA A 239 2.25 4.54 6.17
N LEU A 240 1.11 3.98 5.77
CA LEU A 240 1.05 2.83 4.86
C LEU A 240 1.61 3.18 3.46
N MET A 241 1.26 4.35 2.92
CA MET A 241 1.83 4.83 1.65
C MET A 241 3.34 5.09 1.76
N ASP A 242 3.80 5.63 2.89
CA ASP A 242 5.23 5.86 3.15
C ASP A 242 6.01 4.55 3.18
N ILE A 243 5.47 3.50 3.82
CA ILE A 243 6.08 2.16 3.85
C ILE A 243 6.23 1.61 2.43
N ASP A 244 5.19 1.69 1.59
CA ASP A 244 5.24 1.19 0.21
C ASP A 244 6.26 1.97 -0.63
N CYS A 245 6.24 3.31 -0.53
CA CYS A 245 7.20 4.18 -1.19
C CYS A 245 8.64 3.88 -0.78
N LEU A 246 8.90 3.70 0.52
CA LEU A 246 10.23 3.41 1.04
C LEU A 246 10.70 2.00 0.64
N MET A 247 9.82 1.01 0.64
CA MET A 247 10.14 -0.33 0.16
C MET A 247 10.50 -0.31 -1.33
N ALA A 248 9.76 0.45 -2.15
CA ALA A 248 10.07 0.63 -3.56
C ALA A 248 11.40 1.36 -3.78
N LYS A 249 11.69 2.40 -2.98
CA LYS A 249 12.99 3.10 -3.00
C LYS A 249 14.14 2.17 -2.64
N TRP A 250 13.99 1.38 -1.58
CA TRP A 250 15.00 0.42 -1.15
C TRP A 250 15.31 -0.63 -2.21
N ARG A 251 14.32 -1.08 -3.00
CA ARG A 251 14.55 -2.04 -4.11
C ARG A 251 15.22 -1.45 -5.34
N ARG A 252 15.09 -0.14 -5.57
CA ARG A 252 15.68 0.55 -6.74
C ARG A 252 17.13 0.93 -6.53
N LYS A 253 17.52 1.06 -5.26
CA LYS A 253 18.87 1.29 -4.75
C LYS A 253 19.65 -0.03 -4.84
#